data_AF-A0A1E7G299-F1
#
_entry.id   AF-A0A1E7G299-F1
#
_cell.length_a   1.000
_cell.length_b   1.000
_cell.length_c   1.000
_cell.angle_alpha   90.00
_cell.angle_beta   90.00
_cell.angle_gamma   90.00
#
_symmetry.space_group_name_H-M   'P 1'
#
loop_
_entity.id
_entity.type
_entity.pdbx_description
1 polymer ?
#
loop_
_entity_poly.entity_id
_entity_poly.type
_entity_poly.pdbx_seq_one_letter_code
_entity_poly.pdbx_strand_id
1 'polypeptide(L)'
;MQATVNIGQRFPLTIRRLGINGEGIGYYKHVITFVKGALPEEVVVSEVTAVHPRYLEAKIRSIRKPSPDRVDPRDAYAGEVGGFELEHLDYPAQLAFKQDLIRQALEKYRPAGYRHYDVRPTIGMTNPCEYRNKSQFQVRLIDGHVAAGLYKENSHDWTNVK
;
A
#
# COMPACT_ATOMS: atom_id res chain seq x y z
N MET A 1 25.71 -8.74 -14.72
CA MET A 1 26.09 -7.78 -13.67
C MET A 1 24.83 -7.15 -13.11
N GLN A 2 24.38 -7.55 -11.92
CA GLN A 2 23.34 -6.79 -11.22
C GLN A 2 23.96 -5.46 -10.79
N ALA A 3 23.34 -4.36 -11.17
CA ALA A 3 23.81 -3.05 -10.71
C ALA A 3 23.70 -2.98 -9.20
N THR A 4 24.79 -2.60 -8.53
CA THR A 4 24.80 -2.36 -7.09
C THR A 4 23.86 -1.20 -6.78
N VAL A 5 22.83 -1.46 -5.98
CA VAL A 5 21.87 -0.46 -5.48
C VAL A 5 22.10 -0.32 -3.99
N ASN A 6 22.17 0.93 -3.52
CA ASN A 6 22.41 1.25 -2.11
C ASN A 6 21.16 1.81 -1.44
N ILE A 7 21.04 1.60 -0.13
CA ILE A 7 20.01 2.27 0.70
C ILE A 7 20.20 3.80 0.59
N GLY A 8 19.09 4.54 0.49
CA GLY A 8 19.07 5.99 0.29
C GLY A 8 19.24 6.43 -1.17
N GLN A 9 19.59 5.52 -2.08
CA GLN A 9 19.66 5.83 -3.50
C GLN A 9 18.30 6.24 -4.04
N ARG A 10 18.29 7.29 -4.87
CA ARG A 10 17.07 7.84 -5.48
C ARG A 10 17.06 7.67 -6.99
N PHE A 11 15.91 7.32 -7.54
CA PHE A 11 15.71 7.22 -8.98
C PHE A 11 14.24 7.43 -9.38
N PRO A 12 13.97 7.95 -10.58
CA PRO A 12 12.63 7.92 -11.14
C PRO A 12 12.19 6.48 -11.41
N LEU A 13 10.96 6.16 -11.05
CA LEU A 13 10.36 4.85 -11.26
C LEU A 13 8.93 5.02 -11.77
N THR A 14 8.60 4.35 -12.87
CA THR A 14 7.22 4.21 -13.33
C THR A 14 6.58 3.03 -12.59
N ILE A 15 5.47 3.29 -11.93
CA ILE A 15 4.69 2.25 -11.25
C ILE A 15 3.80 1.56 -12.27
N ARG A 16 3.86 0.23 -12.31
CA ARG A 16 3.19 -0.59 -13.32
C ARG A 16 1.91 -1.23 -12.81
N ARG A 17 1.88 -1.62 -11.54
CA ARG A 17 0.76 -2.30 -10.90
C ARG A 17 0.87 -2.16 -9.38
N LEU A 18 -0.19 -2.59 -8.68
CA LEU A 18 -0.17 -2.77 -7.24
C LEU A 18 0.22 -4.21 -6.88
N GLY A 19 0.91 -4.36 -5.75
CA GLY A 19 1.11 -5.61 -5.06
C GLY A 19 -0.08 -5.98 -4.17
N ILE A 20 0.03 -7.11 -3.49
CA ILE A 20 -1.08 -7.69 -2.73
C ILE A 20 -1.45 -6.85 -1.49
N ASN A 21 -0.52 -6.03 -0.98
CA ASN A 21 -0.73 -5.17 0.18
C ASN A 21 -1.00 -3.71 -0.23
N GLY A 22 -1.21 -3.43 -1.52
CA GLY A 22 -1.43 -2.07 -2.02
C GLY A 22 -0.14 -1.27 -2.27
N GLU A 23 1.03 -1.91 -2.21
CA GLU A 23 2.29 -1.28 -2.58
C GLU A 23 2.46 -1.16 -4.09
N GLY A 24 2.99 -0.04 -4.59
CA GLY A 24 3.29 0.12 -6.00
C GLY A 24 4.46 -0.76 -6.44
N ILE A 25 4.36 -1.40 -7.60
CA ILE A 25 5.42 -2.23 -8.17
C ILE A 25 5.96 -1.57 -9.43
N GLY A 26 7.27 -1.32 -9.42
CA GLY A 26 8.04 -0.93 -10.60
C GLY A 26 9.27 -1.82 -10.78
N TYR A 27 10.05 -1.53 -11.81
CA TYR A 27 11.29 -2.26 -12.11
C TYR A 27 12.43 -1.26 -12.31
N TYR A 28 13.43 -1.33 -11.44
CA TYR A 28 14.67 -0.56 -11.58
C TYR A 28 15.80 -1.51 -11.98
N LYS A 29 16.39 -1.30 -13.16
CA LYS A 29 17.46 -2.14 -13.71
C LYS A 29 17.12 -3.65 -13.66
N HIS A 30 15.89 -4.00 -14.05
CA HIS A 30 15.35 -5.37 -14.02
C HIS A 30 15.14 -6.00 -12.63
N VAL A 31 15.30 -5.22 -11.56
CA VAL A 31 14.99 -5.65 -10.19
C VAL A 31 13.61 -5.13 -9.79
N ILE A 32 12.77 -6.01 -9.26
CA ILE A 32 11.46 -5.65 -8.72
C ILE A 32 11.65 -4.65 -7.59
N THR A 33 10.93 -3.54 -7.64
CA THR A 33 10.99 -2.48 -6.61
C THR A 33 9.59 -2.24 -6.09
N PHE A 34 9.38 -2.50 -4.81
CA PHE A 34 8.15 -2.21 -4.09
C PHE A 34 8.21 -0.80 -3.53
N VAL A 35 7.19 0.01 -3.81
CA VAL A 35 7.11 1.42 -3.41
C VAL A 35 5.82 1.65 -2.66
N LYS A 36 5.91 1.79 -1.33
CA LYS A 36 4.74 2.03 -0.48
C LYS A 36 4.04 3.33 -0.86
N GLY A 37 2.70 3.28 -0.96
CA GLY A 37 1.84 4.43 -1.26
C GLY A 37 1.85 4.91 -2.72
N ALA A 38 2.52 4.19 -3.61
CA ALA A 38 2.62 4.55 -5.02
C ALA A 38 1.57 3.80 -5.85
N LEU A 39 0.92 4.51 -6.77
CA LEU A 39 -0.20 3.98 -7.56
C LEU A 39 0.22 3.67 -9.00
N PRO A 40 -0.49 2.75 -9.70
CA PRO A 40 -0.26 2.50 -11.12
C PRO A 40 -0.31 3.79 -11.94
N GLU A 41 0.48 3.81 -13.02
CA GLU A 41 0.62 4.94 -13.95
C GLU A 41 1.36 6.17 -13.41
N GLU A 42 1.76 6.14 -12.14
CA GLU A 42 2.59 7.18 -11.56
C GLU A 42 4.02 7.13 -12.05
N VAL A 43 4.64 8.31 -12.08
CA VAL A 43 6.10 8.45 -12.12
C VAL A 43 6.52 9.07 -10.81
N VAL A 44 7.20 8.30 -9.97
CA VAL A 44 7.68 8.74 -8.66
C VAL A 44 9.19 8.82 -8.63
N VAL A 45 9.75 9.67 -7.77
CA VAL A 45 11.15 9.55 -7.35
C VAL A 45 11.14 8.62 -6.15
N SER A 46 11.59 7.39 -6.34
CA SER A 46 11.73 6.39 -5.30
C SER A 46 13.03 6.58 -4.54
N GLU A 47 13.01 6.42 -3.22
CA GLU A 47 14.20 6.34 -2.36
C GLU A 47 14.27 4.94 -1.74
N VAL A 48 15.36 4.20 -2.01
CA VAL A 48 15.53 2.83 -1.53
C VAL A 48 15.64 2.80 0.00
N THR A 49 14.82 1.97 0.64
CA THR A 49 14.80 1.76 2.09
C THR A 49 15.43 0.43 2.49
N ALA A 50 15.32 -0.61 1.65
CA ALA A 50 15.95 -1.90 1.88
C ALA A 50 16.35 -2.57 0.56
N VAL A 51 17.43 -3.37 0.61
CA VAL A 51 17.97 -4.12 -0.53
C VAL A 51 17.93 -5.60 -0.19
N HIS A 52 17.19 -6.38 -0.98
CA HIS A 52 17.08 -7.83 -0.83
C HIS A 52 17.68 -8.54 -2.06
N PRO A 53 17.96 -9.85 -1.98
CA PRO A 53 18.57 -10.59 -3.09
C PRO A 53 17.78 -10.55 -4.42
N ARG A 54 16.45 -10.37 -4.35
CA ARG A 54 15.56 -10.45 -5.53
C ARG A 54 14.70 -9.20 -5.76
N TYR A 55 14.67 -8.28 -4.80
CA TYR A 55 13.82 -7.11 -4.87
C TYR A 55 14.37 -5.96 -4.01
N LEU A 56 13.82 -4.78 -4.23
CA LEU A 56 14.09 -3.57 -3.47
C LEU A 56 12.81 -3.12 -2.78
N GLU A 57 12.96 -2.53 -1.60
CA GLU A 57 11.91 -1.72 -0.99
C GLU A 57 12.30 -0.25 -1.10
N ALA A 58 11.31 0.60 -1.35
CA ALA A 58 11.51 2.03 -1.46
C ALA A 58 10.28 2.79 -0.95
N LYS A 59 10.50 4.06 -0.64
CA LYS A 59 9.45 5.03 -0.32
C LYS A 59 9.38 6.11 -1.39
N ILE A 60 8.23 6.78 -1.49
CA ILE A 60 8.08 7.94 -2.37
C ILE A 60 8.83 9.12 -1.75
N ARG A 61 9.75 9.71 -2.50
CA ARG A 61 10.34 11.01 -2.16
C ARG A 61 9.56 12.18 -2.76
N SER A 62 9.06 12.01 -3.98
CA SER A 62 8.21 12.98 -4.66
C SER A 62 7.46 12.31 -5.81
N ILE A 63 6.25 12.76 -6.10
CA ILE A 63 5.46 12.31 -7.24
C ILE A 63 5.68 13.31 -8.39
N ARG A 64 6.19 12.84 -9.54
CA ARG A 64 6.39 13.67 -10.74
C ARG A 64 5.16 13.68 -11.64
N LYS A 65 4.47 12.54 -11.72
CA LYS A 65 3.19 12.38 -12.42
C LYS A 65 2.26 11.60 -11.51
N PRO A 66 1.19 12.21 -10.97
CA PRO A 66 0.21 11.50 -10.17
C PRO A 66 -0.68 10.61 -11.04
N SER A 67 -1.25 9.58 -10.43
CA SER A 67 -2.29 8.75 -11.05
C SER A 67 -3.60 9.55 -11.11
N PRO A 68 -4.44 9.37 -12.16
CA PRO A 68 -5.78 9.94 -12.17
C PRO A 68 -6.66 9.41 -11.02
N ASP A 69 -6.36 8.21 -10.51
CA ASP A 69 -7.10 7.60 -9.40
C ASP A 69 -6.52 7.98 -8.02
N ARG A 70 -5.51 8.86 -7.96
CA ARG A 70 -4.99 9.33 -6.68
C ARG A 70 -5.97 10.29 -6.03
N VAL A 71 -6.29 10.03 -4.78
CA VAL A 71 -7.06 10.95 -3.91
C VAL A 71 -6.25 11.27 -2.65
N ASP A 72 -6.55 12.40 -2.04
CA ASP A 72 -6.01 12.70 -0.71
C ASP A 72 -6.69 11.79 0.32
N PRO A 73 -5.93 11.11 1.19
CA PRO A 73 -6.50 10.35 2.30
C PRO A 73 -7.39 11.24 3.18
N ARG A 74 -8.49 10.68 3.68
CA ARG A 74 -9.45 11.37 4.55
C ARG A 74 -8.98 11.36 6.00
N ASP A 75 -8.40 10.24 6.43
CA ASP A 75 -7.91 10.03 7.79
C ASP A 75 -6.51 10.65 7.96
N ALA A 76 -6.38 11.51 8.98
CA ALA A 76 -5.12 12.19 9.30
C ALA A 76 -3.98 11.23 9.69
N TYR A 77 -4.32 9.99 10.04
CA TYR A 77 -3.39 8.95 10.45
C TYR A 77 -2.91 8.07 9.29
N ALA A 78 -3.41 8.32 8.07
CA ALA A 78 -3.03 7.59 6.88
C ALA A 78 -1.51 7.68 6.64
N GLY A 79 -0.86 6.52 6.55
CA GLY A 79 0.59 6.41 6.37
C GLY A 79 1.42 6.43 7.65
N GLU A 80 0.82 6.70 8.81
CA GLU A 80 1.46 6.54 10.13
C GLU A 80 1.07 5.21 10.79
N VAL A 81 -0.22 4.89 10.78
CA VAL A 81 -0.77 3.64 11.34
C VAL A 81 -1.26 2.72 10.22
N GLY A 82 -1.30 1.43 10.50
CA GLY A 82 -1.86 0.44 9.57
C GLY A 82 -3.38 0.54 9.44
N GLY A 83 -3.92 -0.04 8.38
CA GLY A 83 -5.35 -0.12 8.09
C GLY A 83 -5.89 0.93 7.12
N PHE A 84 -5.00 1.77 6.57
CA PHE A 84 -5.32 2.85 5.61
C PHE A 84 -4.55 2.68 4.29
N GLU A 85 -4.11 1.45 3.99
CA GLU A 85 -3.17 1.15 2.90
C GLU A 85 -3.66 1.60 1.53
N LEU A 86 -4.97 1.62 1.29
CA LEU A 86 -5.59 1.99 0.01
C LEU A 86 -6.28 3.35 0.00
N GLU A 87 -6.21 4.11 1.10
CA GLU A 87 -7.03 5.32 1.24
C GLU A 87 -6.66 6.43 0.24
N HIS A 88 -5.44 6.39 -0.27
CA HIS A 88 -4.94 7.30 -1.31
C HIS A 88 -5.37 6.90 -2.73
N LEU A 89 -6.14 5.82 -2.89
CA LEU A 89 -6.68 5.32 -4.16
C LEU A 89 -8.20 5.57 -4.21
N ASP A 90 -8.70 6.11 -5.31
CA ASP A 90 -10.14 6.37 -5.50
C ASP A 90 -10.98 5.10 -5.33
N TYR A 91 -12.19 5.24 -4.79
CA TYR A 91 -12.97 4.10 -4.33
C TYR A 91 -13.35 3.10 -5.44
N PRO A 92 -13.87 3.54 -6.61
CA PRO A 92 -13.99 2.70 -7.80
C PRO A 92 -12.71 1.92 -8.15
N ALA A 93 -11.54 2.56 -8.10
CA ALA A 93 -10.27 1.92 -8.38
C ALA A 93 -9.86 0.91 -7.30
N GLN A 94 -10.22 1.14 -6.03
CA GLN A 94 -10.06 0.14 -4.96
C GLN A 94 -10.89 -1.14 -5.24
N LEU A 95 -12.12 -1.00 -5.74
CA LEU A 95 -12.97 -2.14 -6.10
C LEU A 95 -12.38 -2.92 -7.27
N ALA A 96 -11.92 -2.21 -8.30
CA ALA A 96 -11.23 -2.82 -9.45
C ALA A 96 -9.96 -3.57 -9.01
N PHE A 97 -9.15 -2.96 -8.15
CA PHE A 97 -7.95 -3.58 -7.59
C PHE A 97 -8.27 -4.88 -6.84
N LYS A 98 -9.28 -4.89 -5.96
CA LYS A 98 -9.68 -6.10 -5.21
C LYS A 98 -10.15 -7.22 -6.13
N GLN A 99 -10.88 -6.89 -7.19
CA GLN A 99 -11.30 -7.88 -8.19
C GLN A 99 -10.10 -8.45 -8.94
N ASP A 100 -9.18 -7.59 -9.39
CA ASP A 100 -7.97 -7.99 -10.09
C ASP A 100 -7.04 -8.86 -9.22
N LEU A 101 -6.93 -8.53 -7.93
CA LEU A 101 -6.16 -9.33 -6.96
C LEU A 101 -6.62 -10.79 -6.92
N ILE A 102 -7.93 -11.04 -6.96
CA ILE A 102 -8.49 -12.39 -7.01
C ILE A 102 -8.12 -13.08 -8.33
N ARG A 103 -8.23 -12.39 -9.47
CA ARG A 103 -7.81 -12.94 -10.78
C ARG A 103 -6.34 -13.32 -10.78
N GLN A 104 -5.48 -12.45 -10.29
CA GLN A 104 -4.04 -12.69 -10.19
C GLN A 104 -3.74 -13.90 -9.28
N ALA A 105 -4.44 -14.03 -8.14
CA ALA A 105 -4.29 -15.17 -7.24
C ALA A 105 -4.70 -16.48 -7.92
N LEU A 106 -5.84 -16.50 -8.63
CA LEU A 106 -6.30 -17.68 -9.37
C LEU A 106 -5.31 -18.10 -10.46
N GLU A 107 -4.80 -17.15 -11.25
CA GLU A 107 -3.80 -17.44 -12.30
C GLU A 107 -2.47 -17.93 -11.70
N LYS A 108 -2.08 -17.42 -10.54
CA LYS A 108 -0.84 -17.81 -9.84
C LYS A 108 -0.92 -19.23 -9.27
N TYR A 109 -1.99 -19.56 -8.56
CA TYR A 109 -2.09 -20.83 -7.83
C TYR A 109 -2.80 -21.94 -8.59
N ARG A 110 -3.59 -21.59 -9.61
CA ARG A 110 -4.24 -22.52 -10.55
C ARG A 110 -4.98 -23.69 -9.88
N PRO A 111 -5.89 -23.45 -8.91
CA PRO A 111 -6.71 -24.52 -8.35
C PRO A 111 -7.56 -25.21 -9.43
N ALA A 112 -8.05 -26.42 -9.14
CA ALA A 112 -8.84 -27.18 -10.10
C ALA A 112 -10.03 -26.37 -10.64
N GLY A 113 -10.10 -26.24 -11.96
CA GLY A 113 -11.16 -25.48 -12.64
C GLY A 113 -11.05 -23.96 -12.55
N TYR A 114 -9.92 -23.38 -12.12
CA TYR A 114 -9.77 -21.91 -11.91
C TYR A 114 -10.18 -21.05 -13.12
N ARG A 115 -10.01 -21.57 -14.35
CA ARG A 115 -10.41 -20.88 -15.60
C ARG A 115 -11.92 -20.73 -15.77
N HIS A 116 -12.72 -21.50 -15.03
CA HIS A 116 -14.18 -21.50 -15.09
C HIS A 116 -14.82 -20.74 -13.93
N TYR A 117 -14.03 -20.15 -13.03
CA TYR A 117 -14.57 -19.33 -11.95
C TYR A 117 -15.04 -17.98 -12.47
N ASP A 118 -16.27 -17.62 -12.13
CA ASP A 118 -16.85 -16.31 -12.42
C ASP A 118 -16.42 -15.28 -11.35
N VAL A 119 -15.40 -14.48 -11.68
CA VAL A 119 -14.93 -13.38 -10.81
C VAL A 119 -15.77 -12.13 -11.06
N ARG A 120 -16.90 -12.04 -10.36
CA ARG A 120 -17.84 -10.92 -10.41
C ARG A 120 -17.24 -9.61 -9.87
N PRO A 121 -17.80 -8.43 -10.24
CA PRO A 121 -17.38 -7.15 -9.67
C PRO A 121 -17.42 -7.15 -8.14
N THR A 122 -16.45 -6.50 -7.50
CA THR A 122 -16.44 -6.34 -6.04
C THR A 122 -17.63 -5.51 -5.60
N ILE A 123 -18.41 -6.03 -4.65
CA ILE A 123 -19.54 -5.31 -4.05
C ILE A 123 -18.98 -4.17 -3.19
N GLY A 124 -19.32 -2.94 -3.56
CA GLY A 124 -18.94 -1.73 -2.83
C GLY A 124 -19.96 -1.32 -1.76
N MET A 125 -19.58 -0.32 -0.97
CA MET A 125 -20.38 0.37 0.04
C MET A 125 -20.76 1.75 -0.49
N THR A 126 -22.00 2.18 -0.27
CA THR A 126 -22.50 3.49 -0.73
C THR A 126 -21.74 4.67 -0.11
N ASN A 127 -21.42 4.58 1.19
CA ASN A 127 -20.57 5.55 1.89
C ASN A 127 -19.38 4.80 2.52
N PRO A 128 -18.20 4.74 1.87
CA PRO A 128 -17.09 3.86 2.27
C PRO A 128 -16.28 4.37 3.47
N CYS A 129 -16.92 4.99 4.45
CA CYS A 129 -16.32 5.56 5.66
C CYS A 129 -17.12 5.17 6.91
N GLU A 130 -16.52 5.38 8.08
CA GLU A 130 -17.19 5.25 9.40
C GLU A 130 -17.83 3.87 9.66
N TYR A 131 -17.41 2.83 8.94
CA TYR A 131 -18.05 1.51 8.97
C TYR A 131 -17.60 0.64 10.16
N ARG A 132 -16.49 0.98 10.84
CA ARG A 132 -15.98 0.17 11.96
C ARG A 132 -16.88 0.35 13.19
N ASN A 133 -17.58 -0.72 13.58
CA ASN A 133 -18.42 -0.76 14.77
C ASN A 133 -17.67 -1.15 16.07
N LYS A 134 -16.38 -1.50 15.95
CA LYS A 134 -15.52 -1.88 17.07
C LYS A 134 -14.12 -1.34 16.84
N SER A 135 -13.56 -0.74 17.89
CA SER A 135 -12.17 -0.27 17.94
C SER A 135 -11.47 -0.88 19.15
N GLN A 136 -10.19 -1.21 18.99
CA GLN A 136 -9.33 -1.72 20.06
C GLN A 136 -8.10 -0.83 20.14
N PHE A 137 -8.01 -0.05 21.22
CA PHE A 137 -6.92 0.87 21.44
C PHE A 137 -5.91 0.29 22.41
N GLN A 138 -4.63 0.58 22.17
CA GLN A 138 -3.58 0.28 23.11
C GLN A 138 -3.45 1.43 24.10
N VAL A 139 -3.43 1.09 25.39
CA VAL A 139 -3.33 2.05 26.50
C VAL A 139 -1.90 2.14 26.98
N ARG A 140 -1.43 3.36 27.24
CA ARG A 140 -0.10 3.68 27.77
C ARG A 140 -0.19 4.79 28.83
N LEU A 141 0.76 4.80 29.76
CA LEU A 141 0.98 5.92 30.68
C LEU A 141 2.09 6.80 30.09
N ILE A 142 1.77 8.05 29.76
CA ILE A 142 2.69 9.03 29.14
C ILE A 142 2.62 10.30 29.97
N ASP A 143 3.76 10.76 30.48
CA ASP A 143 3.87 11.96 31.33
C ASP A 143 2.87 11.98 32.50
N GLY A 144 2.61 10.80 33.10
CA GLY A 144 1.67 10.65 34.21
C GLY A 144 0.19 10.60 33.79
N HIS A 145 -0.12 10.70 32.50
CA HIS A 145 -1.48 10.62 31.96
C HIS A 145 -1.73 9.31 31.22
N VAL A 146 -2.92 8.74 31.41
CA VAL A 146 -3.37 7.57 30.64
C VAL A 146 -3.80 8.05 29.25
N ALA A 147 -3.19 7.46 28.21
CA ALA A 147 -3.50 7.74 26.83
C ALA A 147 -3.87 6.46 26.07
N ALA A 148 -4.79 6.57 25.12
CA ALA A 148 -5.22 5.50 24.23
C ALA A 148 -4.83 5.84 22.77
N GLY A 149 -4.37 4.84 22.02
CA GLY A 149 -3.84 5.07 20.68
C GLY A 149 -3.64 3.77 19.91
N LEU A 150 -2.94 3.87 18.79
CA LEU A 150 -2.68 2.78 17.86
C LEU A 150 -1.18 2.57 17.68
N TYR A 151 -0.78 1.38 17.21
CA TYR A 151 0.59 1.14 16.80
C TYR A 151 0.88 1.71 15.41
N LYS A 152 2.07 2.29 15.26
CA LYS A 152 2.65 2.62 13.96
C LYS A 152 2.94 1.34 13.19
N GLU A 153 2.85 1.44 11.87
CA GLU A 153 3.00 0.28 11.00
C GLU A 153 4.31 -0.50 11.25
N ASN A 154 4.22 -1.83 11.28
CA ASN A 154 5.35 -2.74 11.49
C ASN A 154 6.16 -2.49 12.78
N SER A 155 5.52 -1.95 13.83
CA SER A 155 6.18 -1.65 15.11
C SER A 155 5.24 -1.83 16.31
N HIS A 156 5.81 -1.75 17.52
CA HIS A 156 5.04 -1.51 18.75
C HIS A 156 5.16 -0.04 19.21
N ASP A 157 5.63 0.84 18.32
CA ASP A 157 5.70 2.27 18.59
C ASP A 157 4.27 2.80 18.60
N TRP A 158 3.91 3.45 19.68
CA TRP A 158 2.56 3.93 19.91
C TRP A 158 2.40 5.35 19.38
N THR A 159 1.27 5.64 18.74
CA THR A 159 0.87 7.01 18.37
C THR A 159 -0.47 7.36 18.99
N ASN A 160 -0.60 8.63 19.37
CA ASN A 160 -1.81 9.15 19.97
C ASN A 160 -2.83 9.43 18.87
N VAL A 161 -4.01 8.82 19.01
CA VAL A 161 -5.11 9.00 18.05
C VAL A 161 -6.16 9.84 18.76
N LYS A 162 -6.18 11.14 18.46
CA LYS A 162 -7.13 12.13 18.97
C LYS A 162 -8.27 12.41 17.98
#